data_AF-A0A961WZ62-F1
#
_entry.id   AF-A0A961WZ62-F1
#
_cell.length_a   1.000
_cell.length_b   1.000
_cell.length_c   1.000
_cell.angle_alpha   90.00
_cell.angle_beta   90.00
_cell.angle_gamma   90.00
#
_symmetry.space_group_name_H-M   'P 1'
#
loop_
_entity.id
_entity.type
_entity.pdbx_description
1 polymer ?
#
loop_
_entity_poly.entity_id
_entity_poly.type
_entity_poly.pdbx_seq_one_letter_code
_entity_poly.pdbx_strand_id
1 'polypeptide(L)'
;GCFWCVEKDFEHVDGVSEVVSGYTGGTLENPTYRNHEGHVEAVRIMFDDSKVSYQDLLKTYWRSVDPTDAGGQFCDRGHSYTTAIFALDDEQMKQAELSRAEVEASGKLPGPVVTPILAASFFTDAEDYHQDYYKKNPVRYNYYRKGCGRDARIDALWGEEAHAGIRHGS
;
A
#
# COMPACT_ATOMS: atom_id res chain seq x y z
N GLY A 1 4.29 -0.50 -4.31
CA GLY A 1 5.33 0.53 -3.98
C GLY A 1 6.18 0.05 -2.83
N CYS A 2 7.16 0.82 -2.33
CA CYS A 2 8.00 0.34 -1.22
C CYS A 2 7.18 -0.03 0.02
N PHE A 3 7.25 -1.30 0.43
CA PHE A 3 6.46 -1.82 1.55
C PHE A 3 6.78 -1.17 2.90
N TRP A 4 7.97 -0.59 3.11
CA TRP A 4 8.33 0.10 4.36
C TRP A 4 7.47 1.35 4.58
N CYS A 5 7.10 2.00 3.47
CA CYS A 5 6.22 3.16 3.51
C CYS A 5 4.78 2.73 3.77
N VAL A 6 4.34 1.64 3.14
CA VAL A 6 2.97 1.12 3.31
C VAL A 6 2.78 0.55 4.71
N GLU A 7 3.73 -0.22 5.23
CA GLU A 7 3.78 -0.75 6.59
C GLU A 7 3.64 0.38 7.61
N LYS A 8 4.52 1.38 7.55
CA LYS A 8 4.42 2.56 8.42
C LYS A 8 3.04 3.20 8.34
N ASP A 9 2.55 3.47 7.13
CA ASP A 9 1.31 4.20 6.93
C ASP A 9 0.12 3.45 7.57
N PHE A 10 0.03 2.14 7.36
CA PHE A 10 -1.07 1.33 7.90
C PHE A 10 -0.95 1.01 9.39
N GLU A 11 0.26 0.89 9.96
CA GLU A 11 0.42 0.76 11.41
C GLU A 11 -0.08 1.98 12.19
N HIS A 12 -0.19 3.13 11.52
CA HIS A 12 -0.71 4.36 12.13
C HIS A 12 -2.23 4.54 11.96
N VAL A 13 -2.92 3.61 11.30
CA VAL A 13 -4.38 3.60 11.21
C VAL A 13 -4.96 3.05 12.51
N ASP A 14 -5.94 3.74 13.09
CA ASP A 14 -6.60 3.23 14.29
C ASP A 14 -7.39 1.95 13.98
N GLY A 15 -7.37 0.97 14.88
CA GLY A 15 -7.96 -0.35 14.64
C GLY A 15 -7.08 -1.35 13.88
N VAL A 16 -5.96 -0.93 13.26
CA VAL A 16 -4.96 -1.86 12.72
C VAL A 16 -4.10 -2.41 13.87
N SER A 17 -4.01 -3.72 13.99
CA SER A 17 -3.28 -4.41 15.06
C SER A 17 -1.85 -4.80 14.66
N GLU A 18 -1.64 -5.14 13.39
CA GLU A 18 -0.34 -5.58 12.87
C GLU A 18 -0.30 -5.39 11.36
N VAL A 19 0.89 -5.07 10.83
CA VAL A 19 1.15 -4.98 9.40
C VAL A 19 2.45 -5.73 9.09
N VAL A 20 2.38 -6.71 8.19
CA VAL A 20 3.54 -7.55 7.82
C VAL A 20 3.93 -7.27 6.39
N SER A 21 5.19 -6.92 6.15
CA SER A 21 5.76 -6.70 4.82
C SER A 21 6.08 -8.03 4.14
N GLY A 22 5.86 -8.14 2.82
CA GLY A 22 6.12 -9.38 2.09
C GLY A 22 5.96 -9.28 0.58
N TYR A 23 5.99 -10.44 -0.07
CA TYR A 23 5.94 -10.61 -1.53
C TYR A 23 4.73 -11.46 -1.92
N THR A 24 3.95 -11.03 -2.92
CA THR A 24 2.77 -11.76 -3.42
C THR A 24 2.43 -11.39 -4.87
N GLY A 25 1.47 -12.07 -5.49
CA GLY A 25 0.97 -11.81 -6.84
C GLY A 25 1.77 -12.46 -7.98
N GLY A 26 2.97 -12.98 -7.68
CA GLY A 26 3.78 -13.79 -8.61
C GLY A 26 3.60 -15.29 -8.39
N THR A 27 4.36 -16.07 -9.16
CA THR A 27 4.37 -17.54 -9.11
C THR A 27 5.72 -18.12 -8.68
N LEU A 28 6.71 -17.27 -8.37
CA LEU A 28 8.02 -17.72 -7.94
C LEU A 28 7.91 -18.33 -6.54
N GLU A 29 8.40 -19.55 -6.37
CA GLU A 29 8.43 -20.19 -5.05
C GLU A 29 9.52 -19.56 -4.18
N ASN A 30 9.20 -19.32 -2.90
CA ASN A 30 10.12 -18.77 -1.90
C ASN A 30 10.82 -17.47 -2.33
N PRO A 31 10.06 -16.43 -2.72
CA PRO A 31 10.64 -15.14 -3.10
C PRO A 31 11.44 -14.52 -1.95
N THR A 32 12.49 -13.81 -2.31
CA THR A 32 13.38 -13.08 -1.39
C THR A 32 13.56 -11.64 -1.88
N TYR A 33 14.11 -10.76 -1.04
CA TYR A 33 14.41 -9.40 -1.46
C TYR A 33 15.30 -9.34 -2.70
N ARG A 34 16.25 -10.28 -2.82
CA ARG A 34 17.17 -10.37 -3.95
C ARG A 34 16.54 -10.97 -5.21
N ASN A 35 15.51 -11.80 -5.05
CA ASN A 35 14.80 -12.44 -6.15
C ASN A 35 13.34 -12.71 -5.79
N HIS A 36 12.46 -11.86 -6.28
CA HIS A 36 11.01 -11.96 -6.15
C HIS A 36 10.36 -11.64 -7.51
N GLU A 37 10.95 -12.12 -8.60
CA GLU A 37 10.47 -11.87 -9.96
C GLU A 37 8.99 -12.24 -10.10
N GLY A 38 8.21 -11.34 -10.71
CA GLY A 38 6.77 -11.48 -10.87
C GLY A 38 5.95 -11.13 -9.62
N HIS A 39 6.55 -11.04 -8.44
CA HIS A 39 5.89 -10.55 -7.23
C HIS A 39 5.93 -9.04 -7.13
N VAL A 40 4.97 -8.49 -6.37
CA VAL A 40 5.00 -7.12 -5.88
C VAL A 40 5.36 -7.10 -4.40
N GLU A 41 6.01 -6.02 -3.97
CA GLU A 41 6.10 -5.68 -2.55
C GLU A 41 4.70 -5.29 -2.04
N ALA A 42 4.23 -5.98 -1.02
CA ALA A 42 2.92 -5.81 -0.44
C ALA A 42 2.98 -5.88 1.09
N VAL A 43 1.87 -5.53 1.73
CA VAL A 43 1.68 -5.75 3.16
C VAL A 43 0.43 -6.59 3.40
N ARG A 44 0.45 -7.42 4.44
CA ARG A 44 -0.73 -8.07 5.02
C ARG A 44 -1.13 -7.29 6.27
N ILE A 45 -2.38 -6.85 6.33
CA ILE A 45 -2.90 -5.98 7.39
C ILE A 45 -3.89 -6.79 8.23
N MET A 46 -3.61 -6.90 9.53
CA MET A 46 -4.53 -7.45 10.51
C MET A 46 -5.20 -6.29 11.25
N PHE A 47 -6.53 -6.31 11.33
CA PHE A 47 -7.31 -5.21 11.87
C PHE A 47 -8.52 -5.71 12.68
N ASP A 48 -8.99 -4.86 13.58
CA ASP A 48 -10.17 -5.05 14.41
C ASP A 48 -11.38 -4.40 13.74
N ASP A 49 -12.29 -5.22 13.19
CA ASP A 49 -13.47 -4.78 12.45
C ASP A 49 -14.49 -3.99 13.29
N SER A 50 -14.38 -4.05 14.62
CA SER A 50 -15.16 -3.22 15.54
C SER A 50 -14.64 -1.78 15.62
N LYS A 51 -13.43 -1.52 15.14
CA LYS A 51 -12.76 -0.20 15.19
C LYS A 51 -12.55 0.43 13.82
N VAL A 52 -12.23 -0.37 12.81
CA VAL A 52 -11.98 0.09 11.44
C VAL A 52 -12.58 -0.88 10.43
N SER A 53 -13.30 -0.35 9.46
CA SER A 53 -13.88 -1.17 8.40
C SER A 53 -12.89 -1.42 7.26
N TYR A 54 -13.11 -2.48 6.49
CA TYR A 54 -12.35 -2.71 5.26
C TYR A 54 -12.48 -1.53 4.27
N GLN A 55 -13.63 -0.87 4.22
CA GLN A 55 -13.85 0.33 3.41
C GLN A 55 -12.99 1.51 3.85
N ASP A 56 -12.79 1.70 5.15
CA ASP A 56 -11.89 2.74 5.68
C ASP A 56 -10.43 2.44 5.32
N LEU A 57 -10.02 1.16 5.36
CA LEU A 57 -8.69 0.73 4.91
C LEU A 57 -8.49 0.96 3.41
N LEU A 58 -9.50 0.67 2.58
CA LEU A 58 -9.48 0.96 1.14
C LEU A 58 -9.38 2.47 0.88
N LYS A 59 -10.16 3.29 1.59
CA LYS A 59 -10.07 4.75 1.51
C LYS A 59 -8.66 5.24 1.87
N THR A 60 -8.08 4.69 2.93
CA THR A 60 -6.70 5.00 3.35
C THR A 60 -5.68 4.59 2.28
N TYR A 61 -5.85 3.40 1.70
CA TYR A 61 -5.03 2.91 0.60
C TYR A 61 -5.02 3.90 -0.57
N TRP A 62 -6.21 4.26 -1.09
CA TRP A 62 -6.32 5.17 -2.23
C TRP A 62 -5.70 6.54 -1.97
N ARG A 63 -5.71 7.00 -0.72
CA ARG A 63 -5.15 8.28 -0.28
C ARG A 63 -3.69 8.20 0.19
N SER A 64 -3.03 7.06 0.03
CA SER A 64 -1.61 6.86 0.39
C SER A 64 -0.74 6.34 -0.77
N VAL A 65 -1.32 6.06 -1.93
CA VAL A 65 -0.62 5.68 -3.17
C VAL A 65 -0.96 6.63 -4.32
N ASP A 66 -0.18 6.58 -5.41
CA ASP A 66 -0.57 7.13 -6.70
C ASP A 66 -1.23 6.01 -7.54
N PRO A 67 -2.57 5.94 -7.58
CA PRO A 67 -3.28 4.87 -8.29
C PRO A 67 -3.30 5.07 -9.80
N THR A 68 -2.65 6.11 -10.34
CA THR A 68 -2.58 6.40 -11.78
C THR A 68 -1.24 5.99 -12.40
N ASP A 69 -0.28 5.54 -11.59
CA ASP A 69 1.07 5.20 -12.04
C ASP A 69 1.26 3.69 -12.23
N ALA A 70 1.31 3.27 -13.49
CA ALA A 70 1.47 1.86 -13.86
C ALA A 70 2.93 1.35 -13.82
N GLY A 71 3.92 2.25 -13.66
CA GLY A 71 5.34 1.89 -13.80
C GLY A 71 6.10 1.76 -12.48
N GLY A 72 5.42 1.86 -11.34
CA GLY A 72 6.01 1.89 -10.01
C GLY A 72 5.39 2.99 -9.14
N GLN A 73 5.97 3.26 -7.99
CA GLN A 73 5.49 4.29 -7.07
C GLN A 73 6.60 5.27 -6.75
N PHE A 74 6.36 6.54 -7.07
CA PHE A 74 7.27 7.65 -6.76
C PHE A 74 8.66 7.42 -7.38
N CYS A 75 9.72 7.42 -6.57
CA CYS A 75 11.08 7.11 -7.00
C CYS A 75 11.34 5.61 -7.24
N ASP A 76 10.51 4.72 -6.70
CA ASP A 76 10.68 3.27 -6.86
C ASP A 76 9.98 2.82 -8.15
N ARG A 77 10.76 2.36 -9.13
CA ARG A 77 10.26 1.98 -10.46
C ARG A 77 10.40 0.49 -10.71
N GLY A 78 9.47 -0.07 -11.47
CA GLY A 78 9.44 -1.48 -11.85
C GLY A 78 8.27 -2.25 -11.24
N HIS A 79 8.09 -3.48 -11.72
CA HIS A 79 6.94 -4.34 -11.39
C HIS A 79 6.74 -4.50 -9.88
N SER A 80 7.82 -4.75 -9.14
CA SER A 80 7.80 -4.92 -7.68
C SER A 80 7.11 -3.77 -6.94
N TYR A 81 7.16 -2.56 -7.52
CA TYR A 81 6.65 -1.36 -6.91
C TYR A 81 5.31 -0.90 -7.45
N THR A 82 4.68 -1.65 -8.35
CA THR A 82 3.33 -1.35 -8.82
C THR A 82 2.31 -1.44 -7.68
N THR A 83 1.14 -0.84 -7.86
CA THR A 83 0.02 -0.94 -6.92
C THR A 83 -0.76 -2.22 -7.19
N ALA A 84 -1.36 -2.82 -6.16
CA ALA A 84 -2.39 -3.83 -6.27
C ALA A 84 -3.20 -3.87 -4.96
N ILE A 85 -4.44 -4.38 -5.03
CA ILE A 85 -5.25 -4.80 -3.88
C ILE A 85 -5.50 -6.30 -4.04
N PHE A 86 -5.17 -7.08 -3.02
CA PHE A 86 -5.38 -8.53 -2.98
C PHE A 86 -6.54 -8.86 -2.04
N ALA A 87 -7.70 -9.18 -2.60
CA ALA A 87 -8.91 -9.51 -1.85
C ALA A 87 -8.89 -10.97 -1.39
N LEU A 88 -9.20 -11.20 -0.11
CA LEU A 88 -9.19 -12.54 0.51
C LEU A 88 -10.46 -13.35 0.20
N ASP A 89 -11.56 -12.68 -0.10
CA ASP A 89 -12.86 -13.28 -0.40
C ASP A 89 -13.70 -12.40 -1.34
N ASP A 90 -14.87 -12.89 -1.73
CA ASP A 90 -15.78 -12.23 -2.66
C ASP A 90 -16.34 -10.90 -2.11
N GLU A 91 -16.49 -10.76 -0.79
CA GLU A 91 -16.98 -9.52 -0.19
C GLU A 91 -15.90 -8.44 -0.24
N GLN A 92 -14.64 -8.78 0.08
CA GLN A 92 -13.51 -7.87 -0.11
C GLN A 92 -13.34 -7.50 -1.58
N MET A 93 -13.47 -8.45 -2.50
CA MET A 93 -13.40 -8.19 -3.95
C MET A 93 -14.42 -7.12 -4.34
N LYS A 94 -15.69 -7.33 -3.97
CA LYS A 94 -16.78 -6.41 -4.25
C LYS A 94 -16.54 -5.02 -3.63
N GLN A 95 -16.13 -4.95 -2.37
CA GLN A 95 -15.86 -3.68 -1.70
C GLN A 95 -14.68 -2.93 -2.32
N ALA A 96 -13.61 -3.64 -2.69
CA ALA A 96 -12.47 -3.06 -3.37
C ALA A 96 -12.89 -2.48 -4.74
N GLU A 97 -13.69 -3.22 -5.51
CA GLU A 97 -14.17 -2.77 -6.83
C GLU A 97 -15.06 -1.54 -6.72
N LEU A 98 -15.97 -1.53 -5.75
CA LEU A 98 -16.81 -0.36 -5.45
C LEU A 98 -15.95 0.85 -5.06
N SER A 99 -14.96 0.66 -4.18
CA SER A 99 -14.08 1.75 -3.76
C SER A 99 -13.25 2.33 -4.91
N ARG A 100 -12.80 1.49 -5.85
CA ARG A 100 -12.12 1.94 -7.08
C ARG A 100 -13.08 2.78 -7.92
N ALA A 101 -14.30 2.30 -8.14
CA ALA A 101 -15.30 3.02 -8.93
C ALA A 101 -15.65 4.39 -8.32
N GLU A 102 -15.73 4.49 -6.98
CA GLU A 102 -15.94 5.75 -6.27
C GLU A 102 -14.76 6.73 -6.47
N VAL A 103 -13.53 6.20 -6.43
CA VAL A 103 -12.32 7.00 -6.70
C VAL A 103 -12.31 7.52 -8.14
N GLU A 104 -12.62 6.67 -9.13
CA GLU A 104 -12.72 7.06 -10.53
C GLU A 104 -13.83 8.11 -10.77
N ALA A 105 -15.01 7.89 -10.17
CA ALA A 105 -16.14 8.81 -10.26
C ALA A 105 -15.89 10.17 -9.59
N SER A 106 -14.93 10.26 -8.66
CA SER A 106 -14.61 11.52 -7.97
C SER A 106 -14.06 12.62 -8.89
N GLY A 107 -13.49 12.26 -10.05
CA GLY A 107 -12.89 13.21 -10.99
C GLY A 107 -11.64 13.93 -10.48
N LYS A 108 -11.08 13.51 -9.33
CA LYS A 108 -9.92 14.15 -8.69
C LYS A 108 -8.58 13.74 -9.29
N LEU A 109 -8.51 12.54 -9.88
CA LEU A 109 -7.28 11.98 -10.40
C LEU A 109 -6.94 12.56 -11.79
N PRO A 110 -5.64 12.76 -12.09
CA PRO A 110 -5.20 13.27 -13.39
C PRO A 110 -5.34 12.23 -14.53
N GLY A 111 -5.68 10.98 -14.20
CA GLY A 111 -5.79 9.88 -15.14
C GLY A 111 -6.60 8.71 -14.56
N PRO A 112 -6.80 7.63 -15.35
CA PRO A 112 -7.56 6.46 -14.90
C PRO A 112 -6.84 5.74 -13.75
N VAL A 113 -7.62 5.03 -12.91
CA VAL A 113 -7.04 4.15 -11.90
C VAL A 113 -6.49 2.90 -12.59
N VAL A 114 -5.19 2.66 -12.42
CA VAL A 114 -4.48 1.50 -12.98
C VAL A 114 -4.24 0.39 -11.95
N THR A 115 -4.63 0.62 -10.69
CA THR A 115 -4.49 -0.36 -9.63
C THR A 115 -5.41 -1.58 -9.88
N PRO A 116 -4.85 -2.78 -10.07
CA PRO A 116 -5.61 -4.00 -10.19
C PRO A 116 -6.16 -4.42 -8.82
N ILE A 117 -7.35 -5.01 -8.85
CA ILE A 117 -7.95 -5.72 -7.74
C ILE A 117 -7.93 -7.20 -8.12
N LEU A 118 -7.24 -8.00 -7.31
CA LEU A 118 -6.92 -9.38 -7.61
C LEU A 118 -7.36 -10.27 -6.46
N ALA A 119 -7.69 -11.53 -6.75
CA ALA A 119 -7.83 -12.52 -5.69
C ALA A 119 -6.46 -12.71 -5.01
N ALA A 120 -6.46 -12.81 -3.69
CA ALA A 120 -5.24 -13.06 -2.93
C ALA A 120 -4.65 -14.41 -3.33
N SER A 121 -3.32 -14.43 -3.45
CA SER A 121 -2.50 -15.62 -3.69
C SER A 121 -1.65 -15.89 -2.46
N PHE A 122 -0.69 -16.81 -2.55
CA PHE A 122 0.25 -17.01 -1.45
C PHE A 122 1.00 -15.70 -1.12
N PHE A 123 1.24 -15.49 0.16
CA PHE A 123 1.99 -14.35 0.68
C PHE A 123 3.22 -14.89 1.39
N THR A 124 4.40 -14.46 0.96
CA THR A 124 5.66 -14.80 1.61
C THR A 124 6.14 -13.60 2.39
N ASP A 125 6.22 -13.74 3.71
CA ASP A 125 6.74 -12.70 4.59
C ASP A 125 8.17 -12.33 4.16
N ALA A 126 8.45 -11.03 4.12
CA ALA A 126 9.79 -10.53 3.84
C ALA A 126 10.72 -10.78 5.03
N GLU A 127 12.02 -10.74 4.78
CA GLU A 127 13.06 -10.97 5.77
C GLU A 127 12.94 -10.00 6.97
N ASP A 128 13.29 -10.45 8.18
CA ASP A 128 13.09 -9.70 9.45
C ASP A 128 13.67 -8.28 9.47
N TYR A 129 14.70 -8.02 8.66
CA TYR A 129 15.32 -6.70 8.55
C TYR A 129 14.47 -5.71 7.73
N HIS A 130 13.48 -6.19 6.96
CA HIS A 130 12.48 -5.37 6.28
C HIS A 130 11.26 -5.06 7.14
N GLN A 131 10.91 -5.94 8.08
CA GLN A 131 9.80 -5.69 9.02
C GLN A 131 10.15 -4.51 9.94
N ASP A 132 9.20 -3.63 10.22
CA ASP A 132 9.39 -2.43 11.05
C ASP A 132 10.57 -1.54 10.61
N TYR A 133 10.91 -1.52 9.32
CA TYR A 133 12.14 -0.87 8.87
C TYR A 133 12.22 0.60 9.28
N TYR A 134 11.09 1.30 9.24
CA TYR A 134 11.00 2.71 9.63
C TYR A 134 11.25 2.94 11.12
N LYS A 135 10.92 1.98 12.00
CA LYS A 135 11.21 2.03 13.44
C LYS A 135 12.67 1.68 13.70
N LYS A 136 13.19 0.67 13.01
CA LYS A 136 14.57 0.17 13.18
C LYS A 136 15.62 1.11 12.60
N ASN A 137 15.29 1.85 11.53
CA ASN A 137 16.22 2.70 10.78
C ASN A 137 15.67 4.11 10.50
N PRO A 138 15.22 4.88 11.53
CA PRO A 138 14.40 6.07 11.34
C PRO A 138 15.09 7.18 10.54
N VAL A 139 16.39 7.41 10.74
CA VAL A 139 17.14 8.45 10.00
C VAL A 139 17.22 8.12 8.51
N ARG A 140 17.62 6.89 8.18
CA ARG A 140 17.75 6.43 6.79
C ARG A 140 16.39 6.36 6.11
N TYR A 141 15.39 5.84 6.80
CA TYR A 141 14.02 5.78 6.32
C TYR A 141 13.46 7.18 6.02
N ASN A 142 13.61 8.14 6.94
CA ASN A 142 13.07 9.49 6.74
C ASN A 142 13.76 10.21 5.57
N TYR A 143 15.08 10.04 5.41
CA TYR A 143 15.80 10.55 4.24
C TYR A 143 15.26 9.93 2.95
N TYR A 144 15.07 8.61 2.93
CA TYR A 144 14.51 7.88 1.79
C TYR A 144 13.09 8.35 1.44
N ARG A 145 12.15 8.34 2.39
CA ARG A 145 10.75 8.72 2.15
C ARG A 145 10.64 10.13 1.60
N LYS A 146 11.38 11.09 2.20
CA LYS A 146 11.41 12.47 1.75
C LYS A 146 12.04 12.60 0.36
N GLY A 147 13.20 11.98 0.15
CA GLY A 147 13.91 12.02 -1.13
C GLY A 147 13.13 11.36 -2.26
N CYS A 148 12.27 10.39 -1.95
CA CYS A 148 11.42 9.71 -2.91
C CYS A 148 10.26 10.58 -3.42
N GLY A 149 9.93 11.67 -2.71
CA GLY A 149 8.83 12.56 -3.09
C GLY A 149 7.44 11.96 -2.89
N ARG A 150 7.31 10.87 -2.12
CA ARG A 150 6.05 10.17 -1.86
C ARG A 150 4.97 11.12 -1.35
N ASP A 151 5.22 11.75 -0.21
CA ASP A 151 4.21 12.57 0.47
C ASP A 151 3.81 13.77 -0.41
N ALA A 152 4.79 14.44 -1.04
CA ALA A 152 4.51 15.55 -1.96
C ALA A 152 3.63 15.15 -3.16
N ARG A 153 3.78 13.91 -3.68
CA ARG A 153 2.93 13.41 -4.75
C ARG A 153 1.53 13.09 -4.26
N ILE A 154 1.40 12.50 -3.07
CA ILE A 154 0.10 12.20 -2.45
C ILE A 154 -0.66 13.50 -2.17
N ASP A 155 0.00 14.51 -1.60
CA ASP A 155 -0.55 15.84 -1.38
C ASP A 155 -1.03 16.49 -2.68
N ALA A 156 -0.26 16.36 -3.76
CA ALA A 156 -0.63 16.90 -5.06
C ALA A 156 -1.85 16.21 -5.70
N LEU A 157 -2.08 14.93 -5.40
CA LEU A 157 -3.23 14.16 -5.92
C LEU A 157 -4.51 14.41 -5.13
N TRP A 158 -4.39 14.52 -3.80
CA TRP A 158 -5.54 14.43 -2.91
C TRP A 158 -5.79 15.69 -2.07
N GLY A 159 -4.85 16.64 -2.03
CA GLY A 159 -4.97 17.86 -1.24
C GLY A 159 -5.25 17.53 0.24
N GLU A 160 -6.32 18.10 0.79
CA GLU A 160 -6.72 17.87 2.18
C GLU A 160 -7.14 16.42 2.49
N GLU A 161 -7.41 15.61 1.47
CA GLU A 161 -7.74 14.18 1.64
C GLU A 161 -6.50 13.28 1.60
N ALA A 162 -5.31 13.84 1.39
CA ALA A 162 -4.05 13.11 1.45
C ALA A 162 -3.89 12.43 2.82
N HIS A 163 -3.37 11.20 2.81
CA HIS A 163 -3.08 10.44 4.02
C HIS A 163 -4.29 10.21 4.95
N ALA A 164 -5.52 10.29 4.43
CA ALA A 164 -6.73 10.08 5.21
C ALA A 164 -6.69 8.74 5.96
N GLY A 165 -7.02 8.76 7.25
CA GLY A 165 -7.01 7.58 8.13
C GLY A 165 -5.66 7.29 8.80
N ILE A 166 -4.57 7.90 8.34
CA ILE A 166 -3.22 7.72 8.90
C ILE A 166 -3.00 8.74 10.02
N ARG A 167 -2.72 8.29 11.24
CA ARG A 167 -2.34 9.19 12.33
C ARG A 167 -0.90 9.66 12.15
N HIS A 168 -0.73 10.94 11.86
CA HIS A 168 0.57 11.58 11.98
C HIS A 168 0.81 11.89 13.46
N GLY A 169 1.81 11.25 14.06
CA GLY A 169 2.19 11.55 15.44
C GLY A 169 2.47 13.05 15.62
N SER A 170 1.96 13.60 16.72
CA SER A 170 2.31 14.94 17.24
C SER A 170 3.79 15.06 17.56
#